data_AF-A0AAD9KCT0-F1
#
_entry.id   AF-A0AAD9KCT0-F1
#
_cell.length_a   1.000
_cell.length_b   1.000
_cell.length_c   1.000
_cell.angle_alpha   90.00
_cell.angle_beta   90.00
_cell.angle_gamma   90.00
#
_symmetry.space_group_name_H-M   'P 1'
#
loop_
_entity.id
_entity.type
_entity.pdbx_description
1 polymer ?
#
loop_
_entity_poly.entity_id
_entity_poly.type
_entity_poly.pdbx_seq_one_letter_code
_entity_poly.pdbx_strand_id
1 'polypeptide(L)'
;MTDAKRKSSVLPDCMGGGPMGLGDPDDRSLRHVETDILIPKIVKEVSREKCSDLIKEFSTCGKEAGFLLPFKCRKQNKEMQLCLLKWFQDPEINARCREQYLKDRSDYRRTGVGHKIKRYEV
;
A
#
# COMPACT_ATOMS: atom_id res chain seq x y z
N MET A 1 -5.74 -35.59 -13.12
CA MET A 1 -6.94 -34.82 -13.54
C MET A 1 -8.02 -35.09 -12.51
N THR A 2 -8.11 -34.28 -11.46
CA THR A 2 -9.16 -34.43 -10.43
C THR A 2 -9.94 -33.14 -10.35
N ASP A 3 -11.11 -33.18 -10.96
CA ASP A 3 -12.15 -32.17 -11.05
C ASP A 3 -12.74 -31.93 -9.64
N ALA A 4 -12.30 -30.85 -8.99
CA ALA A 4 -12.86 -30.40 -7.73
C ALA A 4 -14.10 -29.56 -8.03
N LYS A 5 -15.29 -30.17 -7.85
CA LYS A 5 -16.64 -29.54 -7.88
C LYS A 5 -16.60 -28.02 -7.69
N ARG A 6 -16.68 -27.27 -8.79
CA ARG A 6 -16.83 -25.80 -8.81
C ARG A 6 -18.17 -25.46 -8.15
N LYS A 7 -18.16 -25.08 -6.87
CA LYS A 7 -19.36 -24.57 -6.18
C LYS A 7 -19.79 -23.31 -6.92
N SER A 8 -20.96 -23.35 -7.57
CA SER A 8 -21.50 -22.21 -8.30
C SER A 8 -21.75 -21.06 -7.34
N SER A 9 -20.86 -20.07 -7.37
CA SER A 9 -21.07 -18.78 -6.71
C SER A 9 -21.77 -17.86 -7.70
N VAL A 10 -22.67 -17.00 -7.22
CA VAL A 10 -23.30 -15.95 -8.05
C VAL A 10 -22.31 -14.84 -8.45
N LEU A 11 -21.09 -14.88 -7.90
CA LEU A 11 -20.00 -13.96 -8.18
C LEU A 11 -19.03 -14.57 -9.22
N PRO A 12 -18.39 -13.74 -10.06
CA PRO A 12 -17.31 -14.19 -10.94
C PRO A 12 -16.16 -14.83 -10.16
N ASP A 13 -15.43 -15.76 -10.79
CA ASP A 13 -14.30 -16.49 -10.17
C ASP A 13 -13.21 -15.58 -9.57
N CYS A 14 -13.04 -14.37 -10.11
CA CYS A 14 -12.10 -13.37 -9.60
C CYS A 14 -12.56 -12.73 -8.26
N MET A 15 -13.85 -12.81 -7.93
CA MET A 15 -14.44 -12.26 -6.71
C MET A 15 -14.89 -13.33 -5.71
N GLY A 16 -15.31 -14.50 -6.19
CA GLY A 16 -15.72 -15.63 -5.35
C GLY A 16 -15.22 -16.95 -5.95
N GLY A 17 -14.77 -17.88 -5.11
CA GLY A 17 -14.16 -19.13 -5.57
C GLY A 17 -12.72 -19.30 -5.08
N GLY A 18 -11.95 -20.17 -5.72
CA GLY A 18 -10.60 -20.53 -5.24
C GLY A 18 -10.62 -21.39 -3.97
N PRO A 19 -9.44 -21.77 -3.44
CA PRO A 19 -9.32 -22.73 -2.34
C PRO A 19 -10.00 -22.25 -1.05
N MET A 20 -10.03 -20.94 -0.82
CA MET A 20 -10.64 -20.32 0.37
C MET A 20 -11.96 -19.58 0.09
N GLY A 21 -12.49 -19.64 -1.13
CA GLY A 21 -13.70 -18.88 -1.50
C GLY A 21 -13.48 -17.37 -1.69
N LEU A 22 -12.22 -16.90 -1.65
CA LEU A 22 -11.82 -15.47 -1.70
C LEU A 22 -11.47 -14.97 -3.12
N GLY A 23 -11.72 -15.79 -4.13
CA GLY A 23 -11.39 -15.56 -5.53
C GLY A 23 -10.13 -16.29 -5.98
N ASP A 24 -9.87 -16.27 -7.28
CA ASP A 24 -8.73 -16.93 -7.92
C ASP A 24 -7.37 -16.34 -7.47
N PRO A 25 -6.46 -17.13 -6.87
CA PRO A 25 -5.12 -16.67 -6.49
C PRO A 25 -4.24 -16.19 -7.65
N ASP A 26 -4.42 -16.75 -8.85
CA ASP A 26 -3.52 -16.50 -9.99
C ASP A 26 -4.03 -15.36 -10.90
N ASP A 27 -5.22 -14.82 -10.60
CA ASP A 27 -5.75 -13.61 -11.22
C ASP A 27 -4.86 -12.40 -10.91
N ARG A 28 -4.40 -11.71 -11.97
CA ARG A 28 -3.56 -10.50 -11.90
C ARG A 28 -4.31 -9.20 -12.23
N SER A 29 -5.62 -9.27 -12.46
CA SER A 29 -6.44 -8.07 -12.68
C SER A 29 -6.49 -7.22 -11.41
N LEU A 30 -6.51 -5.89 -11.56
CA LEU A 30 -6.62 -4.96 -10.45
C LEU A 30 -7.99 -4.29 -10.45
N ARG A 31 -8.62 -4.25 -9.28
CA ARG A 31 -9.84 -3.50 -9.04
C ARG A 31 -9.52 -2.02 -8.82
N HIS A 32 -10.52 -1.15 -8.96
CA HIS A 32 -10.38 0.29 -8.68
C HIS A 32 -9.87 0.54 -7.25
N VAL A 33 -10.42 -0.14 -6.25
CA VAL A 33 -9.96 -0.03 -4.86
C VAL A 33 -8.49 -0.41 -4.71
N GLU A 34 -8.01 -1.39 -5.48
CA GLU A 34 -6.63 -1.86 -5.38
C GLU A 34 -5.68 -0.86 -6.04
N THR A 35 -6.07 -0.32 -7.19
CA THR A 35 -5.32 0.66 -7.97
C THR A 35 -5.28 2.03 -7.28
N ASP A 36 -6.42 2.49 -6.77
CA ASP A 36 -6.59 3.87 -6.30
C ASP A 36 -6.33 4.01 -4.80
N ILE A 37 -6.43 2.92 -4.03
CA ILE A 37 -6.34 2.96 -2.56
C ILE A 37 -5.27 2.02 -2.01
N LEU A 38 -5.29 0.73 -2.32
CA LEU A 38 -4.41 -0.25 -1.64
C LEU A 38 -2.95 -0.16 -2.08
N ILE A 39 -2.67 -0.16 -3.39
CA ILE A 39 -1.31 -0.01 -3.90
C ILE A 39 -0.74 1.38 -3.50
N PRO A 40 -1.47 2.50 -3.66
CA PRO A 40 -1.00 3.81 -3.19
C PRO A 40 -0.70 3.86 -1.69
N LYS A 41 -1.42 3.10 -0.85
CA LYS A 41 -1.08 2.97 0.59
C LYS A 41 0.29 2.33 0.78
N ILE A 42 0.59 1.24 0.08
CA ILE A 42 1.90 0.56 0.16
C ILE A 42 3.02 1.51 -0.30
N VAL A 43 2.82 2.19 -1.43
CA VAL A 43 3.77 3.17 -1.98
C VAL A 43 4.03 4.30 -0.99
N LYS A 44 2.98 4.78 -0.30
CA LYS A 44 3.10 5.81 0.72
C LYS A 44 3.95 5.37 1.91
N GLU A 45 3.79 4.13 2.39
CA GLU A 45 4.63 3.62 3.48
C GLU A 45 6.09 3.47 3.04
N VAL A 46 6.34 2.93 1.84
CA VAL A 46 7.70 2.87 1.27
C VAL A 46 8.30 4.27 1.12
N SER A 47 7.52 5.25 0.69
CA SER A 47 7.97 6.64 0.54
C SER A 47 8.33 7.26 1.90
N ARG A 48 7.59 6.95 2.95
CA ARG A 48 7.92 7.38 4.33
C ARG A 48 9.19 6.75 4.84
N GLU A 49 9.41 5.46 4.58
CA GLU A 49 10.65 4.78 4.93
C GLU A 49 11.86 5.44 4.23
N LYS A 50 11.71 5.83 2.96
CA LYS A 50 12.77 6.51 2.19
C LYS A 50 13.02 7.95 2.64
N CYS A 51 12.00 8.64 3.13
CA CYS A 51 12.08 10.04 3.59
C CYS A 51 12.13 10.15 5.12
N SER A 52 12.54 9.10 5.84
CA SER A 52 12.46 9.04 7.30
C SER A 52 13.20 10.20 7.99
N ASP A 53 14.31 10.65 7.43
CA ASP A 53 15.13 11.69 8.03
C ASP A 53 14.45 13.07 7.92
N LEU A 54 13.89 13.39 6.76
CA LEU A 54 13.10 14.61 6.56
C LEU A 54 11.82 14.62 7.39
N ILE A 55 11.19 13.45 7.58
CA ILE A 55 10.03 13.30 8.47
C ILE A 55 10.45 13.57 9.92
N LYS A 56 11.61 13.07 10.37
CA LYS A 56 12.15 13.34 11.70
C LYS A 56 12.46 14.82 11.89
N GLU A 57 13.11 15.47 10.93
CA GLU A 57 13.41 16.91 10.99
C GLU A 57 12.13 17.75 11.07
N PHE A 58 11.11 17.42 10.26
CA PHE A 58 9.82 18.08 10.33
C PHE A 58 9.11 17.82 11.68
N SER A 59 9.18 16.59 12.19
CA SER A 59 8.62 16.21 13.50
C SER A 59 9.29 16.97 14.64
N THR A 60 10.63 17.08 14.63
CA THR A 60 11.40 17.85 15.61
C THR A 60 11.03 19.33 15.55
N CYS A 61 11.01 19.94 14.35
CA CYS A 61 10.57 21.33 14.20
C CYS A 61 9.13 21.52 14.70
N GLY A 62 8.24 20.57 14.42
CA GLY A 62 6.85 20.63 14.86
C GLY A 62 6.69 20.57 16.39
N LYS A 63 7.50 19.74 17.06
CA LYS A 63 7.53 19.66 18.53
C LYS A 63 8.01 20.98 19.16
N GLU A 64 8.97 21.67 18.55
CA GLU A 64 9.49 22.95 19.03
C GLU A 64 8.56 24.14 18.70
N ALA A 65 7.99 24.16 17.50
CA ALA A 65 7.14 25.26 17.05
C ALA A 65 5.72 25.21 17.62
N GLY A 66 5.24 24.01 18.00
CA GLY A 66 3.89 23.81 18.53
C GLY A 66 2.83 24.38 17.59
N PHE A 67 1.99 25.29 18.10
CA PHE A 67 0.94 25.93 17.31
C PHE A 67 1.47 26.77 16.14
N LEU A 68 2.74 27.21 16.19
CA LEU A 68 3.36 28.02 15.14
C LEU A 68 3.96 27.19 14.00
N LEU A 69 3.78 25.86 13.99
CA LEU A 69 4.29 24.93 12.98
C LEU A 69 4.03 25.38 11.52
N PRO A 70 2.82 25.81 11.13
CA PRO A 70 2.55 26.22 9.74
C PRO A 70 3.34 27.45 9.29
N PHE A 71 3.90 28.21 10.24
CA PHE A 71 4.66 29.43 9.97
C PHE A 71 6.16 29.18 10.07
N LYS A 72 6.61 28.48 11.13
CA LYS A 72 8.04 28.26 11.40
C LYS A 72 8.64 27.07 10.63
N CYS A 73 7.87 26.01 10.37
CA CYS A 73 8.38 24.76 9.79
C CYS A 73 8.07 24.60 8.29
N ARG A 74 7.85 25.72 7.57
CA ARG A 74 7.49 25.69 6.14
C ARG A 74 8.58 25.07 5.26
N LYS A 75 9.85 25.32 5.60
CA LYS A 75 11.00 24.80 4.86
C LYS A 75 11.06 23.27 4.97
N GLN A 76 11.07 22.75 6.20
CA GLN A 76 11.11 21.32 6.49
C GLN A 76 9.89 20.60 5.90
N ASN A 77 8.71 21.22 5.98
CA ASN A 77 7.51 20.68 5.34
C ASN A 77 7.69 20.57 3.82
N LYS A 78 8.20 21.63 3.15
CA LYS A 78 8.41 21.61 1.70
C LYS A 78 9.41 20.52 1.28
N GLU A 79 10.54 20.41 1.98
CA GLU A 79 11.56 19.39 1.70
C GLU A 79 11.01 17.98 1.90
N MET A 80 10.29 17.73 3.00
CA MET A 80 9.61 16.47 3.27
C MET A 80 8.59 16.14 2.16
N GLN A 81 7.73 17.09 1.79
CA GLN A 81 6.71 16.87 0.74
C GLN A 81 7.35 16.58 -0.62
N LEU A 82 8.43 17.27 -0.99
CA LEU A 82 9.16 17.02 -2.24
C LEU A 82 9.75 15.61 -2.26
N CYS A 83 10.34 15.16 -1.15
CA CYS A 83 10.85 13.79 -1.04
C CYS A 83 9.74 12.75 -1.19
N LEU A 84 8.62 12.93 -0.47
CA LEU A 84 7.48 12.01 -0.54
C LEU A 84 6.90 11.94 -1.96
N LEU A 85 6.71 13.09 -2.60
CA LEU A 85 6.19 13.16 -3.97
C LEU A 85 7.13 12.49 -4.98
N LYS A 86 8.45 12.66 -4.83
CA LYS A 86 9.45 12.03 -5.70
C LYS A 86 9.29 10.50 -5.69
N TRP A 87 9.24 9.88 -4.51
CA TRP A 87 9.13 8.42 -4.41
C TRP A 87 7.73 7.90 -4.71
N PHE A 88 6.70 8.70 -4.44
CA PHE A 88 5.32 8.33 -4.76
C PHE A 88 5.07 8.28 -6.28
N GLN A 89 5.71 9.18 -7.04
CA GLN A 89 5.59 9.23 -8.51
C GLN A 89 6.61 8.34 -9.22
N ASP A 90 7.52 7.70 -8.49
CA ASP A 90 8.56 6.85 -9.06
C ASP A 90 7.94 5.58 -9.68
N PRO A 91 8.11 5.34 -11.00
CA PRO A 91 7.49 4.20 -11.67
C PRO A 91 8.04 2.86 -11.21
N GLU A 92 9.31 2.79 -10.79
CA GLU A 92 9.95 1.57 -10.30
C GLU A 92 9.37 1.19 -8.93
N ILE A 93 9.21 2.16 -8.03
CA ILE A 93 8.58 1.94 -6.73
C ILE A 93 7.13 1.51 -6.91
N ASN A 94 6.39 2.16 -7.81
CA ASN A 94 4.99 1.81 -8.09
C ASN A 94 4.86 0.39 -8.65
N ALA A 95 5.71 0.00 -9.60
CA ALA A 95 5.74 -1.36 -10.15
C ALA A 95 6.05 -2.39 -9.07
N ARG A 96 7.07 -2.14 -8.25
CA ARG A 96 7.45 -3.04 -7.14
C ARG A 96 6.34 -3.18 -6.11
N CYS A 97 5.69 -2.08 -5.72
CA CYS A 97 4.59 -2.12 -4.74
C CYS A 97 3.36 -2.84 -5.30
N ARG A 98 3.11 -2.71 -6.61
CA ARG A 98 2.06 -3.47 -7.30
C ARG A 98 2.34 -4.98 -7.27
N GLU A 99 3.55 -5.41 -7.56
CA GLU A 99 3.91 -6.83 -7.50
C GLU A 99 3.83 -7.37 -6.07
N GLN A 100 4.29 -6.59 -5.09
CA GLN A 100 4.14 -6.94 -3.68
C GLN A 100 2.67 -7.13 -3.29
N TYR A 101 1.80 -6.20 -3.71
CA TYR A 101 0.36 -6.30 -3.47
C TYR A 101 -0.27 -7.55 -4.10
N LEU A 102 0.07 -7.85 -5.36
CA LEU A 102 -0.44 -9.03 -6.06
C LEU A 102 -0.01 -10.32 -5.36
N LYS A 103 1.24 -10.38 -4.88
CA LYS A 103 1.75 -11.51 -4.11
C LYS A 103 0.97 -11.68 -2.80
N ASP A 104 0.85 -10.61 -2.00
CA ASP A 104 0.12 -10.64 -0.73
C ASP A 104 -1.36 -11.02 -0.92
N ARG A 105 -1.97 -10.58 -2.03
CA ARG A 105 -3.34 -10.93 -2.41
C ARG A 105 -3.45 -12.42 -2.80
N SER A 106 -2.51 -12.94 -3.59
CA SER A 106 -2.46 -14.36 -3.94
C SER A 106 -2.32 -15.21 -2.66
N ASP A 107 -1.41 -14.82 -1.76
CA ASP A 107 -1.18 -15.53 -0.50
C ASP A 107 -2.44 -15.50 0.38
N TYR A 108 -3.12 -14.35 0.46
CA TYR A 108 -4.42 -14.24 1.15
C TYR A 108 -5.50 -15.14 0.52
N ARG A 109 -5.61 -15.18 -0.81
CA ARG A 109 -6.59 -16.04 -1.51
C ARG A 109 -6.28 -17.53 -1.36
N ARG A 110 -4.99 -17.91 -1.23
CA ARG A 110 -4.54 -19.30 -1.01
C ARG A 110 -4.73 -19.76 0.43
N THR A 111 -4.44 -18.90 1.40
CA THR A 111 -4.31 -19.28 2.82
C THR A 111 -5.42 -18.73 3.72
N GLY A 112 -6.11 -17.68 3.29
CA GLY A 112 -7.05 -16.92 4.12
C GLY A 112 -6.39 -15.99 5.16
N VAL A 113 -5.05 -15.93 5.20
CA VAL A 113 -4.31 -15.12 6.19
C VAL A 113 -3.92 -13.77 5.57
N GLY A 114 -4.44 -12.68 6.12
CA GLY A 114 -4.22 -11.33 5.60
C GLY A 114 -2.89 -10.74 6.02
N HIS A 115 -2.20 -10.07 5.10
CA HIS A 115 -1.03 -9.26 5.41
C HIS A 115 -1.44 -7.91 5.98
N LYS A 116 -0.89 -7.56 7.15
CA LYS A 116 -1.11 -6.23 7.74
C LYS A 116 -0.20 -5.22 7.06
N ILE A 117 -0.79 -4.15 6.52
CA ILE A 117 -0.03 -2.98 6.10
C ILE A 117 0.61 -2.39 7.36
N LYS A 118 1.94 -2.30 7.38
CA LYS A 118 2.67 -1.68 8.48
C LYS A 118 2.24 -0.22 8.58
N ARG A 119 1.78 0.19 9.77
CA ARG A 119 1.54 1.60 10.06
C ARG A 119 2.89 2.22 10.39
N TYR A 120 3.31 3.24 9.65
CA TYR A 120 4.50 4.00 10.04
C TYR A 120 4.25 4.70 11.38
N GLU A 121 5.08 4.36 12.36
CA GLU A 121 5.11 4.99 13.68
C GLU A 121 6.15 6.13 13.64
N VAL A 122 5.73 7.31 14.10
CA VAL A 122 6.53 8.56 14.11
C VAL A 122 6.96 8.87 15.53
#